data_AF-A0A4Y4B2J5-F1
#
_entry.id   AF-A0A4Y4B2J5-F1
#
_cell.length_a   1.000
_cell.length_b   1.000
_cell.length_c   1.000
_cell.angle_alpha   90.00
_cell.angle_beta   90.00
_cell.angle_gamma   90.00
#
_symmetry.space_group_name_H-M   'P 1'
#
loop_
_entity.id
_entity.type
_entity.pdbx_description
1 polymer ?
#
loop_
_entity_poly.entity_id
_entity_poly.type
_entity_poly.pdbx_seq_one_letter_code
_entity_poly.pdbx_strand_id
1 'polypeptide(L)' 'MALKTILDKDAVAHTVNGYPVDKEEYILMVKEADERITSGNYTTIEDLEKEIENW' A
#
# COMPACT_ATOMS: atom_id res chain seq x y z
N MET A 1 18.76 -19.43 -5.62
CA MET A 1 18.42 -19.72 -4.21
C MET A 1 17.90 -18.51 -3.43
N ALA A 2 18.11 -17.26 -3.86
CA ALA A 2 17.61 -16.08 -3.14
C ALA A 2 16.07 -15.86 -3.19
N LEU A 3 15.40 -16.25 -4.29
CA LEU A 3 13.94 -16.10 -4.43
C LEU A 3 13.12 -16.99 -3.48
N LYS A 4 13.65 -18.19 -3.16
CA LYS A 4 12.95 -19.14 -2.29
C LYS A 4 12.92 -18.68 -0.83
N THR A 5 13.95 -17.96 -0.38
CA THR A 5 14.08 -17.52 1.01
C THR A 5 13.17 -16.33 1.35
N ILE A 6 12.76 -15.53 0.36
CA ILE A 6 11.73 -14.48 0.53
C ILE A 6 10.34 -15.13 0.68
N LEU A 7 10.09 -16.24 -0.01
CA LEU A 7 8.81 -16.97 0.02
C LEU A 7 8.57 -17.79 1.31
N ASP A 8 9.60 -18.01 2.14
CA ASP A 8 9.50 -18.80 3.38
C ASP A 8 9.02 -17.96 4.59
N LYS A 9 8.72 -16.67 4.41
CA LYS A 9 7.79 -15.96 5.29
C LYS A 9 6.40 -16.15 4.70
N ASP A 10 5.53 -16.89 5.40
CA ASP A 10 4.15 -17.17 4.94
C ASP A 10 3.48 -15.87 4.44
N ALA A 11 3.36 -15.73 3.12
CA ALA A 11 2.74 -14.57 2.51
C ALA A 11 1.27 -14.53 2.91
N VAL A 12 0.83 -13.42 3.51
CA VAL A 12 -0.54 -13.25 3.99
C VAL A 12 -1.42 -12.50 3.00
N ALA A 13 -0.83 -11.76 2.06
CA ALA A 13 -1.55 -10.99 1.03
C ALA A 13 -0.68 -10.82 -0.24
N HIS A 14 -1.28 -10.27 -1.29
CA HIS A 14 -0.59 -9.86 -2.51
C HIS A 14 -0.96 -8.41 -2.86
N THR A 15 0.01 -7.64 -3.36
CA THR A 15 -0.26 -6.29 -3.90
C THR A 15 -0.98 -6.38 -5.25
N VAL A 16 -1.51 -5.24 -5.73
CA VAL A 16 -2.14 -5.14 -7.07
C VAL A 16 -1.19 -5.49 -8.21
N ASN A 17 0.12 -5.42 -7.98
CA ASN A 17 1.17 -5.80 -8.93
C ASN A 17 1.63 -7.26 -8.75
N GLY A 18 0.98 -8.03 -7.86
CA GLY A 18 1.28 -9.43 -7.61
C GLY A 18 2.47 -9.69 -6.68
N TYR A 19 2.96 -8.68 -5.96
CA TYR A 19 4.04 -8.86 -4.99
C TYR A 19 3.50 -9.50 -3.70
N PRO A 20 4.08 -10.60 -3.20
CA PRO A 20 3.64 -11.24 -1.96
C PRO A 20 4.05 -10.39 -0.75
N VAL A 21 3.13 -10.22 0.19
CA VAL A 21 3.28 -9.38 1.39
C VAL A 21 3.29 -10.27 2.62
N ASP A 22 4.29 -10.12 3.48
CA ASP A 22 4.37 -10.84 4.76
C ASP A 22 3.52 -10.18 5.86
N LYS A 23 3.36 -10.86 7.02
CA LYS A 23 2.52 -10.35 8.11
C LYS A 23 2.97 -9.00 8.66
N GLU A 24 4.28 -8.76 8.77
CA GLU A 24 4.81 -7.52 9.34
C GLU A 24 4.56 -6.36 8.38
N GLU A 25 4.81 -6.59 7.10
CA GLU A 25 4.56 -5.64 6.02
C GLU A 25 3.06 -5.32 5.90
N TYR A 26 2.19 -6.33 5.98
CA TYR A 26 0.74 -6.12 5.95
C TYR A 26 0.25 -5.25 7.12
N ILE A 27 0.76 -5.48 8.34
CA ILE A 27 0.42 -4.66 9.51
C ILE A 27 0.89 -3.21 9.32
N LEU A 28 2.07 -3.01 8.74
CA LEU A 28 2.59 -1.68 8.44
C LEU A 28 1.69 -0.94 7.44
N MET A 29 1.31 -1.60 6.34
CA MET A 29 0.41 -1.03 5.33
C MET A 29 -0.94 -0.58 5.94
N VAL A 30 -1.51 -1.38 6.86
CA VAL A 30 -2.75 -1.01 7.55
C VAL A 30 -2.57 0.22 8.44
N LYS A 31 -1.46 0.30 9.18
CA LYS A 31 -1.16 1.46 10.03
C LYS A 31 -0.94 2.73 9.22
N GLU A 32 -0.18 2.64 8.13
CA GLU A 32 0.06 3.78 7.24
C GLU A 32 -1.25 4.27 6.60
N ALA A 33 -2.14 3.36 6.22
CA ALA A 33 -3.46 3.72 5.72
C ALA A 33 -4.30 4.47 6.78
N ASP A 34 -4.30 3.98 8.02
CA ASP A 34 -5.01 4.61 9.14
C ASP A 34 -4.43 6.00 9.48
N GLU A 35 -3.10 6.14 9.44
CA GLU A 35 -2.41 7.43 9.62
C GLU A 35 -2.73 8.41 8.49
N ARG A 36 -2.83 7.96 7.24
CA ARG A 36 -3.24 8.81 6.11
C ARG A 36 -4.68 9.30 6.24
N ILE A 37 -5.58 8.42 6.69
CA ILE A 37 -6.97 8.79 6.98
C ILE A 37 -7.03 9.82 8.11
N THR A 38 -6.30 9.55 9.21
CA THR A 38 -6.29 10.41 10.40
C THR A 38 -5.63 11.77 10.15
N SER A 39 -4.55 11.80 9.37
CA SER A 39 -3.84 13.04 9.03
C SER A 39 -4.57 13.92 8.03
N GLY A 40 -5.70 13.44 7.47
CA GLY A 40 -6.44 14.16 6.42
C GLY A 40 -5.70 14.22 5.09
N ASN A 41 -4.59 13.49 4.94
CA ASN A 41 -3.78 13.44 3.72
C ASN A 41 -4.31 12.35 2.78
N TYR A 42 -5.51 12.58 2.27
CA TYR A 42 -6.10 11.80 1.18
C TYR A 42 -6.42 12.74 0.03
N THR A 43 -6.03 12.36 -1.18
CA THR A 43 -6.48 13.04 -2.40
C THR A 43 -7.94 12.68 -2.60
N THR A 44 -8.83 13.65 -2.49
CA THR A 44 -10.23 13.45 -2.87
C THR A 44 -10.35 13.37 -4.39
N ILE A 45 -11.47 12.86 -4.89
CA ILE A 45 -11.78 12.90 -6.33
C ILE A 45 -11.74 14.36 -6.83
N GLU A 46 -12.20 15.31 -6.02
CA GLU A 46 -12.18 16.74 -6.35
C GLU A 46 -10.75 17.30 -6.45
N ASP A 47 -9.83 16.87 -5.58
CA ASP A 47 -8.42 17.29 -5.64
C ASP A 47 -7.75 16.75 -6.92
N LEU A 48 -8.07 15.50 -7.28
CA LEU A 48 -7.56 14.87 -8.49
C LEU A 48 -8.07 15.58 -9.77
N GLU A 49 -9.35 15.94 -9.80
CA GLU A 49 -9.95 16.70 -10.91
C GLU A 49 -9.27 18.07 -11.08
N LYS A 50 -8.99 18.79 -9.99
CA LYS A 50 -8.26 20.07 -10.02
C LYS A 50 -6.83 19.93 -10.50
N GLU A 51 -6.12 18.86 -10.14
CA GLU A 51 -4.76 18.61 -10.64
C GLU A 51 -4.76 18.34 -12.15
N ILE A 52 -5.76 17.59 -12.65
CA ILE A 52 -5.92 17.31 -14.07
C ILE A 52 -6.26 18.57 -14.87
N GLU A 53 -7.09 19.47 -14.33
CA GLU A 53 -7.41 20.75 -14.98
C GLU A 53 -6.20 21.70 -15.11
N ASN A 54 -5.21 21.57 -14.22
CA ASN A 54 -4.00 22.38 -14.22
C ASN A 54 -2.85 21.80 -15.08
N TRP A 55 -3.07 20.66 -15.74
CA TRP A 55 -2.15 20.06 -16.73
C TRP A 55 -2.45 20.54 -18.15
#